data_AF-A0A966KWE6-F1
#
_entry.id   AF-A0A966KWE6-F1
#
_cell.length_a   1.000
_cell.length_b   1.000
_cell.length_c   1.000
_cell.angle_alpha   90.00
_cell.angle_beta   90.00
_cell.angle_gamma   90.00
#
_symmetry.space_group_name_H-M   'P 1'
#
loop_
_entity.id
_entity.type
_entity.pdbx_description
1 polymer ?
#
loop_
_entity_poly.entity_id
_entity_poly.type
_entity_poly.pdbx_seq_one_letter_code
_entity_poly.pdbx_strand_id
1 'polypeptide(L)'
;MHGRRRQWLGHASRSVRRRRARGDPEPDRRIAHRGRRHDPGAGRVPRRDRRAAGLRKRTVPAQSRVDGHRAPDGSEGGARSHRHGSPSGRSRCRCAARVHRMTDLSKLSVSEVLAESSRRTGGLTDLGDGPFVEPLGLFMDSLHRDARLNDLGALIASERALMHTVNRLNYVNDRRMIPAIAEQRIVKPVFIIGMPRTGTTILHDILAKDPANRAPMTWETMFPSPPPQRATFRTDPRIAQCAALFPAQQEQNPGFEAIHPTGPELTQECVVMMGEAMCTPLFHNQFRVPTFEDWVDLDADWSHVYAFHHMQLQHLQSGYEGDRWVLKTGAHLWGLEHLLATYPDARIVFTHRDPVKSMTSYASLTTKVRAVGSDQVDPAEVAADWIPRLQRVLINGIRVRAEREYPEAVFHDMLFRDFITDQFAVVEQIYDALDIEMSDEGAAAMQAFIAANPPGVHGVHSYTPEEYSIDPAQVRSEFREYIEHFDLPPE
;
A
#
# COMPACT_ATOMS: atom_id res chain seq x y z
N MET A 1 34.79 -45.48 -49.71
CA MET A 1 34.31 -46.43 -48.68
C MET A 1 33.26 -45.71 -47.83
N HIS A 2 31.97 -45.89 -48.16
CA HIS A 2 30.99 -46.70 -47.39
C HIS A 2 30.73 -46.08 -46.00
N GLY A 3 29.62 -45.37 -45.74
CA GLY A 3 28.19 -45.73 -45.90
C GLY A 3 27.61 -45.83 -44.47
N ARG A 4 26.38 -45.47 -44.09
CA ARG A 4 25.08 -45.15 -44.72
C ARG A 4 24.29 -44.31 -43.69
N ARG A 5 23.64 -43.21 -44.11
CA ARG A 5 22.16 -43.04 -44.27
C ARG A 5 21.27 -43.54 -43.12
N ARG A 6 20.43 -42.63 -42.59
CA ARG A 6 18.98 -42.56 -42.92
C ARG A 6 18.37 -41.20 -42.53
N GLN A 7 17.89 -40.51 -43.56
CA GLN A 7 16.85 -39.46 -43.54
C GLN A 7 15.47 -40.11 -43.59
N TRP A 8 14.45 -39.40 -43.09
CA TRP A 8 13.05 -39.26 -43.55
C TRP A 8 12.61 -37.88 -42.99
N LEU A 9 12.29 -36.78 -43.71
CA LEU A 9 11.33 -36.50 -44.81
C LEU A 9 10.00 -37.21 -44.60
N GLY A 10 8.82 -36.58 -44.57
CA GLY A 10 8.36 -35.23 -44.82
C GLY A 10 6.83 -35.25 -45.00
N HIS A 11 6.19 -34.06 -45.02
CA HIS A 11 4.80 -33.78 -45.46
C HIS A 11 3.66 -34.40 -44.61
N ALA A 12 2.47 -33.80 -44.45
CA ALA A 12 1.77 -32.81 -45.25
C ALA A 12 0.77 -31.99 -44.41
N SER A 13 0.53 -30.79 -44.91
CA SER A 13 -0.59 -29.87 -44.70
C SER A 13 -1.97 -30.53 -44.79
N ARG A 14 -2.91 -30.10 -43.94
CA ARG A 14 -4.34 -29.97 -44.31
C ARG A 14 -4.97 -28.72 -43.72
N SER A 15 -5.17 -27.78 -44.62
CA SER A 15 -6.15 -26.70 -44.58
C SER A 15 -7.56 -27.22 -44.27
N VAL A 16 -8.28 -26.53 -43.38
CA VAL A 16 -9.75 -26.53 -43.38
C VAL A 16 -10.19 -25.13 -43.78
N ARG A 17 -10.67 -25.02 -45.02
CA ARG A 17 -11.48 -23.91 -45.53
C ARG A 17 -12.86 -24.46 -45.86
N ARG A 18 -13.86 -23.57 -45.74
CA ARG A 18 -15.26 -23.58 -46.24
C ARG A 18 -16.27 -23.76 -45.10
N ARG A 19 -17.32 -22.95 -44.97
CA ARG A 19 -18.06 -22.14 -45.96
C ARG A 19 -18.68 -20.89 -45.32
N ARG A 20 -18.74 -19.82 -46.11
CA ARG A 20 -19.70 -18.71 -45.97
C ARG A 20 -21.12 -19.23 -46.29
N ALA A 21 -22.12 -18.71 -45.59
CA ALA A 21 -23.47 -18.52 -46.12
C ALA A 21 -23.91 -17.10 -45.75
N ARG A 22 -24.36 -16.34 -46.76
CA ARG A 22 -25.02 -15.04 -46.65
C ARG A 22 -26.54 -15.26 -46.56
N GLY A 23 -27.23 -14.36 -45.87
CA GLY A 23 -28.69 -14.20 -45.92
C GLY A 23 -29.15 -13.15 -44.90
N ASP A 24 -29.32 -11.91 -45.36
CA ASP A 24 -29.97 -10.75 -44.70
C ASP A 24 -31.51 -10.95 -44.53
N PRO A 25 -32.32 -9.96 -44.10
CA PRO A 25 -32.36 -9.27 -42.79
C PRO A 25 -33.80 -9.17 -42.16
N GLU A 26 -33.86 -8.85 -40.84
CA GLU A 26 -34.95 -8.14 -40.09
C GLU A 26 -36.40 -8.71 -40.03
N PRO A 27 -37.32 -8.27 -39.13
CA PRO A 27 -37.34 -7.03 -38.34
C PRO A 27 -37.73 -7.09 -36.83
N ASP A 28 -37.35 -6.00 -36.15
CA ASP A 28 -38.05 -5.22 -35.13
C ASP A 28 -39.35 -5.78 -34.50
N ARG A 29 -39.35 -5.95 -33.17
CA ARG A 29 -40.55 -5.86 -32.32
C ARG A 29 -40.26 -5.24 -30.96
N ARG A 30 -40.47 -3.93 -30.89
CA ARG A 30 -40.96 -3.23 -29.69
C ARG A 30 -42.31 -3.81 -29.24
N ILE A 31 -42.45 -4.18 -27.97
CA ILE A 31 -43.72 -4.06 -27.23
C ILE A 31 -43.43 -3.56 -25.82
N ALA A 32 -43.90 -2.34 -25.55
CA ALA A 32 -44.20 -1.86 -24.21
C ALA A 32 -45.69 -2.17 -23.91
N HIS A 33 -46.00 -2.56 -22.67
CA HIS A 33 -47.01 -1.89 -21.81
C HIS A 33 -47.38 -2.69 -20.55
N ARG A 34 -47.40 -1.96 -19.43
CA ARG A 34 -48.40 -1.93 -18.32
C ARG A 34 -48.70 -3.28 -17.64
N GLY A 35 -48.52 -3.48 -16.33
CA GLY A 35 -48.92 -2.61 -15.23
C GLY A 35 -50.14 -3.22 -14.51
N ARG A 36 -49.99 -3.61 -13.23
CA ARG A 36 -51.00 -3.80 -12.14
C ARG A 36 -50.26 -4.44 -10.96
N ARG A 37 -49.92 -3.70 -9.89
CA ARG A 37 -50.71 -3.34 -8.68
C ARG A 37 -51.32 -4.51 -7.91
N HIS A 38 -50.78 -4.67 -6.69
CA HIS A 38 -51.34 -5.06 -5.38
C HIS A 38 -52.16 -6.35 -5.24
N ASP A 39 -51.70 -7.21 -4.31
CA ASP A 39 -52.40 -7.41 -3.02
C ASP A 39 -51.43 -7.86 -1.90
N PRO A 40 -51.64 -7.51 -0.62
CA PRO A 40 -50.71 -7.71 0.50
C PRO A 40 -51.04 -8.98 1.30
N GLY A 41 -50.01 -9.70 1.73
CA GLY A 41 -50.12 -10.91 2.55
C GLY A 41 -49.19 -10.84 3.76
N ALA A 42 -49.78 -10.72 4.93
CA ALA A 42 -49.15 -10.59 6.23
C ALA A 42 -48.18 -11.74 6.58
N GLY A 43 -47.04 -11.39 7.18
CA GLY A 43 -46.12 -12.32 7.81
C GLY A 43 -45.38 -11.64 8.97
N ARG A 44 -45.93 -11.80 10.18
CA ARG A 44 -45.43 -11.22 11.43
C ARG A 44 -43.99 -11.65 11.74
N VAL A 45 -43.21 -10.64 12.13
CA VAL A 45 -41.99 -10.69 12.94
C VAL A 45 -42.25 -11.35 14.31
N PRO A 46 -41.26 -12.04 14.89
CA PRO A 46 -41.04 -11.94 16.34
C PRO A 46 -39.70 -11.25 16.62
N ARG A 47 -39.83 -10.07 17.24
CA ARG A 47 -38.77 -9.37 17.98
C ARG A 47 -38.29 -10.30 19.08
N ARG A 48 -36.98 -10.52 19.20
CA ARG A 48 -36.40 -11.03 20.44
C ARG A 48 -36.12 -9.85 21.36
N ASP A 49 -36.88 -9.82 22.45
CA ASP A 49 -36.76 -8.88 23.54
C ASP A 49 -35.40 -8.98 24.23
N ARG A 50 -34.88 -7.80 24.55
CA ARG A 50 -33.84 -7.56 25.56
C ARG A 50 -34.29 -8.11 26.91
N ARG A 51 -33.43 -8.89 27.57
CA ARG A 51 -33.42 -8.97 29.03
C ARG A 51 -32.11 -8.41 29.56
N ALA A 52 -32.24 -7.24 30.17
CA ALA A 52 -31.28 -6.71 31.11
C ALA A 52 -31.23 -7.61 32.35
N ALA A 53 -30.02 -7.98 32.76
CA ALA A 53 -29.73 -8.45 34.10
C ALA A 53 -28.59 -7.57 34.64
N GLY A 54 -28.96 -6.62 35.50
CA GLY A 54 -28.00 -5.85 36.27
C GLY A 54 -27.44 -6.71 37.39
N LEU A 55 -26.13 -6.63 37.62
CA LEU A 55 -25.53 -6.99 38.90
C LEU A 55 -24.30 -6.13 39.19
N ARG A 56 -24.55 -5.15 40.05
CA ARG A 56 -23.75 -4.74 41.22
C ARG A 56 -22.28 -4.36 40.98
N LYS A 57 -22.07 -3.04 41.00
CA LYS A 57 -20.86 -2.36 41.47
C LYS A 57 -20.42 -2.93 42.83
N ARG A 58 -19.17 -3.36 42.94
CA ARG A 58 -18.40 -3.38 44.19
C ARG A 58 -17.17 -2.50 43.99
N THR A 59 -17.28 -1.29 44.53
CA THR A 59 -16.17 -0.41 44.90
C THR A 59 -15.56 -0.88 46.23
N VAL A 60 -14.39 -0.29 46.55
CA VAL A 60 -13.71 -0.13 47.87
C VAL A 60 -12.35 -0.88 47.94
N PRO A 61 -11.25 -0.29 48.47
CA PRO A 61 -10.79 1.11 48.44
C PRO A 61 -9.28 1.26 48.16
N ALA A 62 -8.85 2.50 47.92
CA ALA A 62 -7.48 2.95 48.10
C ALA A 62 -7.29 3.55 49.51
N GLN A 63 -6.20 3.20 50.18
CA GLN A 63 -5.56 3.82 51.36
C GLN A 63 -4.22 3.06 51.53
N SER A 64 -3.06 3.62 51.90
CA SER A 64 -2.71 4.89 52.52
C SER A 64 -1.19 5.16 52.38
N ARG A 65 -0.83 6.43 52.57
CA ARG A 65 0.51 7.04 52.64
C ARG A 65 1.41 6.47 53.75
N VAL A 66 2.70 6.83 53.72
CA VAL A 66 3.49 7.56 54.76
C VAL A 66 4.88 7.84 54.16
N ASP A 67 5.19 9.11 53.88
CA ASP A 67 6.24 9.99 54.46
C ASP A 67 7.69 9.51 54.20
N GLY A 68 8.67 10.33 53.81
CA GLY A 68 8.85 11.77 53.81
C GLY A 68 10.36 11.99 54.05
N HIS A 69 11.00 12.96 53.38
CA HIS A 69 12.05 13.78 54.01
C HIS A 69 12.46 14.94 53.11
N ARG A 70 12.60 16.08 53.79
CA ARG A 70 12.84 17.43 53.32
C ARG A 70 14.33 17.75 53.47
N ALA A 71 14.77 18.76 52.72
CA ALA A 71 16.11 19.34 52.58
C ALA A 71 16.87 19.68 53.88
N PRO A 72 18.12 20.18 53.75
CA PRO A 72 18.24 21.64 53.82
C PRO A 72 19.24 22.30 52.84
N ASP A 73 18.79 23.47 52.39
CA ASP A 73 19.43 24.80 52.30
C ASP A 73 20.93 25.05 52.55
N GLY A 74 21.43 26.09 51.86
CA GLY A 74 22.67 26.83 52.15
C GLY A 74 23.20 27.61 50.94
N SER A 75 22.62 28.79 50.61
CA SER A 75 23.17 30.15 50.80
C SER A 75 24.57 30.39 50.17
N GLU A 76 24.74 31.18 49.11
CA GLU A 76 24.79 32.67 49.03
C GLU A 76 26.20 33.10 48.59
N GLY A 77 26.29 34.15 47.76
CA GLY A 77 27.46 35.05 47.79
C GLY A 77 28.08 35.43 46.44
N GLY A 78 27.87 36.70 46.06
CA GLY A 78 29.01 37.55 45.69
C GLY A 78 29.20 37.92 44.21
N ALA A 79 28.66 39.08 43.84
CA ALA A 79 29.08 39.85 42.67
C ALA A 79 30.47 40.48 42.85
N ARG A 80 31.28 40.59 41.79
CA ARG A 80 31.84 41.86 41.24
C ARG A 80 32.86 41.67 40.11
N SER A 81 32.71 42.58 39.14
CA SER A 81 33.57 43.08 38.06
C SER A 81 35.08 42.83 38.05
N HIS A 82 35.68 42.67 36.85
CA HIS A 82 36.61 43.65 36.24
C HIS A 82 37.04 43.32 34.79
N ARG A 83 36.81 44.30 33.90
CA ARG A 83 37.60 44.86 32.77
C ARG A 83 38.50 44.01 31.84
N HIS A 84 38.23 44.23 30.54
CA HIS A 84 39.10 44.45 29.36
C HIS A 84 40.36 43.61 29.11
N GLY A 85 40.38 43.01 27.92
CA GLY A 85 41.60 42.69 27.18
C GLY A 85 41.31 41.95 25.87
N SER A 86 41.19 42.67 24.76
CA SER A 86 41.37 42.06 23.43
C SER A 86 42.87 41.88 23.18
N PRO A 87 43.28 40.75 22.57
CA PRO A 87 44.08 40.90 21.36
C PRO A 87 43.65 39.97 20.23
N SER A 88 43.76 40.53 19.04
CA SER A 88 43.70 39.91 17.74
C SER A 88 44.65 38.71 17.60
N GLY A 89 44.12 37.60 17.09
CA GLY A 89 44.91 36.44 16.69
C GLY A 89 44.18 35.68 15.59
N ARG A 90 44.61 35.87 14.34
CA ARG A 90 44.15 35.11 13.18
C ARG A 90 44.46 33.62 13.40
N SER A 91 43.45 32.80 13.66
CA SER A 91 43.59 31.34 13.65
C SER A 91 43.02 30.80 12.35
N ARG A 92 43.91 30.18 11.57
CA ARG A 92 43.64 29.56 10.27
C ARG A 92 42.51 28.54 10.40
N CYS A 93 41.47 28.67 9.58
CA CYS A 93 40.49 27.62 9.34
C CYS A 93 41.22 26.32 8.98
N ARG A 94 41.14 25.31 9.86
CA ARG A 94 41.44 23.93 9.48
C ARG A 94 40.22 23.42 8.73
N CYS A 95 40.33 23.30 7.40
CA CYS A 95 39.47 22.40 6.65
C CYS A 95 39.64 21.00 7.24
N ALA A 96 38.67 20.54 8.02
CA ALA A 96 38.59 19.14 8.40
C ALA A 96 38.24 18.36 7.13
N ALA A 97 39.20 17.59 6.62
CA ALA A 97 38.95 16.59 5.61
C ALA A 97 37.91 15.60 6.19
N ARG A 98 36.71 15.59 5.61
CA ARG A 98 35.65 14.64 5.94
C ARG A 98 36.15 13.27 5.49
N VAL A 99 36.63 12.46 6.42
CA VAL A 99 36.96 11.06 6.16
C VAL A 99 35.68 10.39 5.69
N HIS A 100 35.63 9.99 4.42
CA HIS A 100 34.57 9.12 3.89
C HIS A 100 34.69 7.80 4.65
N ARG A 101 33.85 7.62 5.67
CA ARG A 101 33.69 6.31 6.31
C ARG A 101 32.91 5.47 5.29
N MET A 102 33.49 4.37 4.84
CA MET A 102 32.82 3.46 3.90
C MET A 102 31.62 2.85 4.63
N THR A 103 30.43 2.98 4.05
CA THR A 103 29.19 2.48 4.65
C THR A 103 29.27 0.99 4.88
N ASP A 104 28.94 0.54 6.10
CA ASP A 104 28.97 -0.87 6.48
C ASP A 104 27.74 -1.60 5.94
N LEU A 105 27.92 -2.30 4.82
CA LEU A 105 26.87 -3.08 4.17
C LEU A 105 26.86 -4.56 4.61
N SER A 106 27.65 -4.95 5.62
CA SER A 106 27.71 -6.34 6.09
C SER A 106 26.37 -6.85 6.64
N LYS A 107 25.55 -5.95 7.17
CA LYS A 107 24.17 -6.22 7.63
C LYS A 107 23.16 -6.39 6.50
N LEU A 108 23.53 -6.09 5.27
CA LEU A 108 22.71 -6.32 4.07
C LEU A 108 23.05 -7.69 3.48
N SER A 109 22.99 -8.76 4.27
CA SER A 109 23.16 -10.11 3.75
C SER A 109 21.93 -10.94 4.10
N VAL A 110 21.57 -11.86 3.19
CA VAL A 110 20.45 -12.78 3.39
C VAL A 110 20.62 -13.56 4.70
N SER A 111 21.82 -14.07 4.98
CA SER A 111 22.11 -14.83 6.20
C SER A 111 21.91 -14.01 7.48
N GLU A 112 22.34 -12.74 7.50
CA GLU A 112 22.17 -11.91 8.70
C GLU A 112 20.71 -11.54 8.92
N VAL A 113 19.96 -11.22 7.85
CA VAL A 113 18.52 -10.93 7.94
C VAL A 113 17.75 -12.15 8.46
N LEU A 114 18.03 -13.36 7.96
CA LEU A 114 17.40 -14.58 8.44
C LEU A 114 17.78 -14.91 9.89
N ALA A 115 19.05 -14.74 10.27
CA ALA A 115 19.50 -15.00 11.63
C ALA A 115 18.89 -14.01 12.64
N GLU A 116 18.88 -12.72 12.32
CA GLU A 116 18.31 -11.69 13.19
C GLU A 116 16.79 -11.77 13.26
N SER A 117 16.09 -12.04 12.15
CA SER A 117 14.63 -12.23 12.17
C SER A 117 14.23 -13.42 13.05
N SER A 118 15.00 -14.52 12.98
CA SER A 118 14.82 -15.65 13.88
C SER A 118 15.01 -15.25 15.34
N ARG A 119 16.06 -14.50 15.68
CA ARG A 119 16.28 -14.00 17.05
C ARG A 119 15.10 -13.13 17.54
N ARG A 120 14.62 -12.20 16.71
CA ARG A 120 13.51 -11.29 17.06
C ARG A 120 12.17 -11.99 17.25
N THR A 121 11.99 -13.14 16.62
CA THR A 121 10.78 -13.97 16.71
C THR A 121 10.90 -15.09 17.76
N GLY A 122 11.97 -15.11 18.56
CA GLY A 122 12.18 -16.16 19.55
C GLY A 122 12.55 -17.53 18.97
N GLY A 123 13.12 -17.54 17.76
CA GLY A 123 13.68 -18.72 17.12
C GLY A 123 12.86 -19.28 15.94
N LEU A 124 11.91 -18.52 15.39
CA LEU A 124 11.18 -18.98 14.20
C LEU A 124 12.10 -19.00 12.97
N THR A 125 11.93 -20.00 12.11
CA THR A 125 12.72 -20.16 10.87
C THR A 125 11.86 -20.56 9.67
N ASP A 126 10.58 -20.89 9.88
CA ASP A 126 9.68 -21.34 8.83
C ASP A 126 9.08 -20.15 8.11
N LEU A 127 9.51 -19.93 6.86
CA LEU A 127 9.02 -18.87 5.99
C LEU A 127 7.78 -19.30 5.19
N GLY A 128 7.26 -20.52 5.38
CA GLY A 128 6.13 -21.04 4.64
C GLY A 128 6.42 -21.23 3.15
N ASP A 129 5.35 -21.49 2.38
CA ASP A 129 5.45 -21.82 0.96
C ASP A 129 5.80 -20.62 0.07
N GLY A 130 6.30 -20.91 -1.13
CA GLY A 130 6.62 -19.96 -2.20
C GLY A 130 7.96 -19.24 -2.06
N PRO A 131 8.38 -18.51 -3.11
CA PRO A 131 9.66 -17.81 -3.13
C PRO A 131 9.72 -16.72 -2.05
N PHE A 132 10.85 -16.63 -1.37
CA PHE A 132 11.15 -15.54 -0.43
C PHE A 132 12.65 -15.27 -0.33
N VAL A 133 13.44 -16.32 -0.09
CA VAL A 133 14.90 -16.20 0.11
C VAL A 133 15.61 -15.72 -1.16
N GLU A 134 15.20 -16.23 -2.33
CA GLU A 134 15.75 -15.79 -3.61
C GLU A 134 15.41 -14.31 -3.92
N PRO A 135 14.15 -13.87 -3.88
CA PRO A 135 13.84 -12.44 -4.05
C PRO A 135 14.49 -11.53 -3.01
N LEU A 136 14.63 -11.98 -1.76
CA LEU A 136 15.42 -11.27 -0.74
C LEU A 136 16.89 -11.13 -1.16
N GLY A 137 17.48 -12.16 -1.75
CA GLY A 137 18.83 -12.12 -2.31
C GLY A 137 18.96 -11.11 -3.44
N LEU A 138 18.01 -11.10 -4.39
CA LEU A 138 17.99 -10.13 -5.49
C LEU A 138 17.88 -8.69 -4.97
N PHE A 139 17.06 -8.46 -3.94
CA PHE A 139 16.95 -7.15 -3.30
C PHE A 139 18.27 -6.74 -2.65
N MET A 140 18.92 -7.62 -1.90
CA MET A 140 20.22 -7.35 -1.27
C MET A 140 21.31 -7.04 -2.30
N ASP A 141 21.39 -7.84 -3.36
CA ASP A 141 22.34 -7.63 -4.44
C ASP A 141 22.15 -6.27 -5.12
N SER A 142 20.91 -5.85 -5.34
CA SER A 142 20.61 -4.53 -5.91
C SER A 142 20.91 -3.40 -4.92
N LEU A 143 20.70 -3.59 -3.61
CA LEU A 143 21.12 -2.61 -2.60
C LEU A 143 22.65 -2.40 -2.62
N HIS A 144 23.44 -3.48 -2.71
CA HIS A 144 24.90 -3.37 -2.80
C HIS A 144 25.37 -2.72 -4.09
N ARG A 145 24.74 -3.07 -5.21
CA ARG A 145 25.18 -2.66 -6.54
C ARG A 145 24.72 -1.26 -6.93
N ASP A 146 23.48 -0.94 -6.61
CA ASP A 146 22.74 0.13 -7.27
C ASP A 146 22.32 1.27 -6.32
N ALA A 147 22.10 0.99 -5.03
CA ALA A 147 21.30 1.88 -4.18
C ALA A 147 22.00 3.17 -3.70
N ARG A 148 23.33 3.26 -3.81
CA ARG A 148 24.13 4.44 -3.40
C ARG A 148 23.77 4.93 -1.99
N LEU A 149 23.63 3.99 -1.05
CA LEU A 149 23.16 4.27 0.31
C LEU A 149 24.19 5.08 1.09
N ASN A 150 23.71 6.00 1.94
CA ASN A 150 24.50 6.52 3.05
C ASN A 150 24.35 5.59 4.28
N ASP A 151 25.04 5.89 5.38
CA ASP A 151 25.02 5.06 6.60
C ASP A 151 23.60 4.88 7.17
N LEU A 152 22.78 5.92 7.12
CA LEU A 152 21.38 5.85 7.55
C LEU A 152 20.55 4.98 6.60
N GLY A 153 20.76 5.11 5.29
CA GLY A 153 20.11 4.29 4.26
C GLY A 153 20.41 2.81 4.39
N ALA A 154 21.66 2.44 4.69
CA ALA A 154 22.02 1.05 4.96
C ALA A 154 21.28 0.49 6.19
N LEU A 155 21.15 1.29 7.25
CA LEU A 155 20.36 0.90 8.43
C LEU A 155 18.87 0.74 8.09
N ILE A 156 18.28 1.70 7.38
CA ILE A 156 16.86 1.67 6.99
C ILE A 156 16.58 0.47 6.07
N ALA A 157 17.46 0.19 5.10
CA ALA A 157 17.31 -0.95 4.18
C ALA A 157 17.42 -2.30 4.89
N SER A 158 18.37 -2.43 5.82
CA SER A 158 18.53 -3.65 6.64
C SER A 158 17.30 -3.88 7.52
N GLU A 159 16.84 -2.85 8.23
CA GLU A 159 15.66 -2.92 9.10
C GLU A 159 14.38 -3.18 8.28
N ARG A 160 14.27 -2.63 7.06
CA ARG A 160 13.16 -2.89 6.13
C ARG A 160 13.06 -4.38 5.79
N ALA A 161 14.16 -4.98 5.32
CA ALA A 161 14.17 -6.40 4.97
C ALA A 161 13.91 -7.30 6.19
N LEU A 162 14.46 -6.90 7.34
CA LEU A 162 14.30 -7.59 8.60
C LEU A 162 12.84 -7.59 9.08
N MET A 163 12.17 -6.43 9.06
CA MET A 163 10.77 -6.33 9.49
C MET A 163 9.83 -7.15 8.61
N HIS A 164 10.00 -7.12 7.28
CA HIS A 164 9.20 -7.98 6.39
C HIS A 164 9.45 -9.48 6.63
N THR A 165 10.69 -9.86 6.95
CA THR A 165 11.03 -11.25 7.29
C THR A 165 10.41 -11.67 8.62
N VAL A 166 10.49 -10.83 9.65
CA VAL A 166 9.86 -11.04 10.96
C VAL A 166 8.34 -11.21 10.81
N ASN A 167 7.69 -10.33 10.05
CA ASN A 167 6.26 -10.42 9.80
C ASN A 167 5.89 -11.72 9.09
N ARG A 168 6.63 -12.11 8.04
CA ARG A 168 6.40 -13.37 7.34
C ARG A 168 6.48 -14.58 8.26
N LEU A 169 7.55 -14.68 9.07
CA LEU A 169 7.72 -15.75 10.06
C LEU A 169 6.53 -15.81 11.04
N ASN A 170 6.08 -14.65 11.50
CA ASN A 170 4.96 -14.55 12.42
C ASN A 170 3.62 -14.95 11.77
N TYR A 171 3.32 -14.52 10.55
CA TYR A 171 2.11 -14.94 9.83
C TYR A 171 2.07 -16.47 9.64
N VAL A 172 3.19 -17.07 9.23
CA VAL A 172 3.30 -18.51 9.02
C VAL A 172 3.10 -19.26 10.34
N ASN A 173 3.77 -18.81 11.41
CA ASN A 173 3.62 -19.43 12.71
C ASN A 173 2.21 -19.30 13.28
N ASP A 174 1.61 -18.11 13.22
CA ASP A 174 0.26 -17.88 13.75
C ASP A 174 -0.78 -18.70 13.01
N ARG A 175 -0.67 -18.82 11.67
CA ARG A 175 -1.56 -19.68 10.89
C ARG A 175 -1.42 -21.16 11.27
N ARG A 176 -0.20 -21.63 11.56
CA ARG A 176 0.04 -22.99 12.06
C ARG A 176 -0.56 -23.21 13.45
N MET A 177 -0.44 -22.22 14.34
CA MET A 177 -0.93 -22.29 15.72
C MET A 177 -2.44 -22.08 15.84
N ILE A 178 -3.05 -21.36 14.88
CA ILE A 178 -4.45 -20.98 14.86
C ILE A 178 -5.05 -21.40 13.49
N PRO A 179 -5.37 -22.69 13.28
CA PRO A 179 -5.87 -23.18 11.99
C PRO A 179 -7.14 -22.47 11.50
N ALA A 180 -7.97 -21.95 12.41
CA ALA A 180 -9.17 -21.17 12.10
C ALA A 180 -8.89 -19.90 11.27
N ILE A 181 -7.65 -19.40 11.24
CA ILE A 181 -7.24 -18.34 10.31
C ILE A 181 -7.48 -18.78 8.87
N ALA A 182 -7.14 -20.02 8.52
CA ALA A 182 -7.25 -20.52 7.16
C ALA A 182 -8.70 -20.67 6.67
N GLU A 183 -9.66 -20.69 7.60
CA GLU A 183 -11.10 -20.86 7.33
C GLU A 183 -11.80 -19.54 6.97
N GLN A 184 -11.13 -18.40 7.23
CA GLN A 184 -11.68 -17.07 6.96
C GLN A 184 -11.94 -16.88 5.46
N ARG A 185 -13.12 -16.40 5.10
CA ARG A 185 -13.49 -16.13 3.71
C ARG A 185 -13.36 -14.65 3.41
N ILE A 186 -12.71 -14.33 2.29
CA ILE A 186 -12.64 -12.98 1.75
C ILE A 186 -13.69 -12.90 0.65
N VAL A 187 -14.74 -12.11 0.86
CA VAL A 187 -15.90 -12.05 -0.04
C VAL A 187 -16.03 -10.63 -0.59
N LYS A 188 -16.14 -10.52 -1.92
CA LYS A 188 -16.29 -9.27 -2.67
C LYS A 188 -15.40 -8.11 -2.15
N PRO A 189 -14.08 -8.34 -1.96
CA PRO A 189 -13.18 -7.29 -1.49
C PRO A 189 -13.14 -6.11 -2.48
N VAL A 190 -13.14 -4.89 -1.95
CA VAL A 190 -12.94 -3.67 -2.72
C VAL A 190 -11.46 -3.40 -2.86
N PHE A 191 -10.98 -3.20 -4.08
CA PHE A 191 -9.61 -2.78 -4.38
C PHE A 191 -9.62 -1.44 -5.11
N ILE A 192 -8.97 -0.44 -4.51
CA ILE A 192 -8.68 0.83 -5.13
C ILE A 192 -7.32 0.72 -5.81
N ILE A 193 -7.31 0.85 -7.14
CA ILE A 193 -6.12 0.77 -7.99
C ILE A 193 -6.00 2.04 -8.84
N GLY A 194 -4.79 2.33 -9.33
CA GLY A 194 -4.57 3.46 -10.22
C GLY A 194 -3.22 4.13 -9.98
N MET A 195 -2.99 5.23 -10.69
CA MET A 195 -1.76 5.99 -10.52
C MET A 195 -1.71 6.68 -9.15
N PRO A 196 -0.49 6.96 -8.64
CA PRO A 196 -0.29 7.92 -7.56
C PRO A 196 -1.03 9.24 -7.82
N ARG A 197 -1.53 9.88 -6.76
CA ARG A 197 -2.19 11.20 -6.79
C ARG A 197 -3.48 11.32 -7.61
N THR A 198 -4.17 10.21 -7.82
CA THR A 198 -5.52 10.14 -8.41
C THR A 198 -6.63 10.14 -7.34
N GLY A 199 -6.31 10.51 -6.09
CA GLY A 199 -7.28 10.51 -4.98
C GLY A 199 -7.43 9.18 -4.23
N THR A 200 -6.62 8.15 -4.56
CA THR A 200 -6.73 6.81 -3.94
C THR A 200 -6.65 6.82 -2.42
N THR A 201 -5.74 7.59 -1.82
CA THR A 201 -5.59 7.62 -0.35
C THR A 201 -6.82 8.20 0.34
N ILE A 202 -7.30 9.36 -0.10
CA ILE A 202 -8.48 9.98 0.51
C ILE A 202 -9.74 9.15 0.25
N LEU A 203 -9.88 8.51 -0.92
CA LEU A 203 -10.96 7.56 -1.17
C LEU A 203 -10.88 6.37 -0.21
N HIS A 204 -9.69 5.78 -0.02
CA HIS A 204 -9.49 4.66 0.91
C HIS A 204 -9.91 5.03 2.33
N ASP A 205 -9.50 6.21 2.80
CA ASP A 205 -9.85 6.71 4.13
C ASP A 205 -11.35 6.99 4.28
N ILE A 206 -12.02 7.52 3.24
CA ILE A 206 -13.47 7.72 3.22
C ILE A 206 -14.18 6.37 3.32
N LEU A 207 -13.89 5.44 2.41
CA LEU A 207 -14.53 4.12 2.39
C LEU A 207 -14.31 3.34 3.70
N ALA A 208 -13.17 3.53 4.37
CA ALA A 208 -12.88 2.92 5.67
C ALA A 208 -13.70 3.50 6.83
N LYS A 209 -14.52 4.53 6.63
CA LYS A 209 -15.44 5.07 7.65
C LYS A 209 -16.79 4.36 7.69
N ASP A 210 -17.16 3.65 6.64
CA ASP A 210 -18.32 2.77 6.69
C ASP A 210 -18.05 1.63 7.70
N PRO A 211 -18.88 1.44 8.74
CA PRO A 211 -18.67 0.39 9.73
C PRO A 211 -18.74 -1.03 9.16
N ALA A 212 -19.34 -1.24 7.99
CA ALA A 212 -19.33 -2.53 7.29
C ALA A 212 -17.98 -2.79 6.59
N ASN A 213 -17.19 -1.74 6.36
CA ASN A 213 -15.89 -1.85 5.70
C ASN A 213 -14.75 -2.06 6.70
N ARG A 214 -13.71 -2.76 6.23
CA ARG A 214 -12.47 -3.03 6.96
C ARG A 214 -11.28 -2.67 6.07
N ALA A 215 -10.40 -1.82 6.54
CA ALA A 215 -9.13 -1.52 5.89
C ALA A 215 -7.97 -1.96 6.79
N PRO A 216 -6.84 -2.45 6.23
CA PRO A 216 -5.63 -2.68 7.00
C PRO A 216 -5.16 -1.36 7.62
N MET A 217 -4.87 -1.34 8.92
CA MET A 217 -4.29 -0.18 9.59
C MET A 217 -2.76 -0.26 9.63
N THR A 218 -2.12 0.89 9.77
CA THR A 218 -0.65 0.97 9.82
C THR A 218 -0.05 0.11 10.94
N TRP A 219 -0.65 0.12 12.13
CA TRP A 219 -0.19 -0.72 13.24
C TRP A 219 -0.38 -2.23 12.96
N GLU A 220 -1.47 -2.62 12.30
CA GLU A 220 -1.76 -4.03 11.95
C GLU A 220 -0.75 -4.56 10.94
N THR A 221 -0.42 -3.78 9.93
CA THR A 221 0.54 -4.17 8.88
C THR A 221 1.99 -4.12 9.37
N MET A 222 2.30 -3.21 10.31
CA MET A 222 3.64 -3.10 10.88
C MET A 222 3.92 -4.18 11.93
N PHE A 223 2.91 -4.56 12.73
CA PHE A 223 3.02 -5.56 13.79
C PHE A 223 1.82 -6.53 13.70
N PRO A 224 1.81 -7.48 12.77
CA PRO A 224 0.62 -8.29 12.47
C PRO A 224 0.31 -9.36 13.52
N SER A 225 1.30 -9.77 14.31
CA SER A 225 1.17 -10.85 15.28
C SER A 225 1.14 -10.34 16.73
N PRO A 226 0.29 -10.93 17.59
CA PRO A 226 -0.74 -11.95 17.28
C PRO A 226 -1.90 -11.37 16.44
N PRO A 227 -2.77 -12.17 15.82
CA PRO A 227 -3.92 -11.64 15.08
C PRO A 227 -4.74 -10.65 15.93
N PRO A 228 -5.19 -9.52 15.34
CA PRO A 228 -5.96 -8.50 16.06
C PRO A 228 -7.23 -9.09 16.67
N GLN A 229 -7.62 -8.61 17.86
CA GLN A 229 -8.78 -9.12 18.59
C GLN A 229 -9.86 -8.05 18.76
N ARG A 230 -11.12 -8.39 18.50
CA ARG A 230 -12.28 -7.47 18.60
C ARG A 230 -12.36 -6.76 19.95
N ALA A 231 -12.07 -7.47 21.04
CA ALA A 231 -12.16 -6.94 22.39
C ALA A 231 -11.13 -5.83 22.68
N THR A 232 -9.97 -5.87 22.03
CA THR A 232 -8.86 -4.94 22.26
C THR A 232 -8.53 -4.10 21.03
N PHE A 233 -9.29 -4.19 19.94
CA PHE A 233 -8.89 -3.62 18.66
C PHE A 233 -8.53 -2.13 18.72
N ARG A 234 -9.26 -1.34 19.51
CA ARG A 234 -9.04 0.11 19.70
C ARG A 234 -8.05 0.46 20.82
N THR A 235 -7.55 -0.54 21.54
CA THR A 235 -6.62 -0.37 22.66
C THR A 235 -5.48 -1.39 22.57
N ASP A 236 -5.19 -1.91 21.38
CA ASP A 236 -4.18 -2.92 21.18
C ASP A 236 -2.82 -2.28 21.51
N PRO A 237 -1.97 -2.92 22.34
CA PRO A 237 -0.69 -2.33 22.73
C PRO A 237 0.22 -2.02 21.53
N ARG A 238 0.03 -2.72 20.40
CA ARG A 238 0.78 -2.47 19.16
C ARG A 238 0.46 -1.12 18.53
N ILE A 239 -0.68 -0.51 18.83
CA ILE A 239 -1.00 0.87 18.44
C ILE A 239 0.01 1.83 19.07
N ALA A 240 0.26 1.69 20.38
CA ALA A 240 1.24 2.52 21.09
C ALA A 240 2.68 2.22 20.65
N GLN A 241 2.99 0.95 20.37
CA GLN A 241 4.29 0.56 19.81
C GLN A 241 4.52 1.21 18.43
N CYS A 242 3.51 1.21 17.56
CA CYS A 242 3.57 1.87 16.26
C CYS A 242 3.68 3.39 16.43
N ALA A 243 2.89 3.99 17.32
CA ALA A 243 2.92 5.42 17.63
C ALA A 243 4.33 5.90 18.04
N ALA A 244 5.09 5.07 18.75
CA ALA A 244 6.43 5.40 19.22
C ALA A 244 7.48 5.56 18.11
N LEU A 245 7.20 5.10 16.89
CA LEU A 245 8.14 5.17 15.76
C LEU A 245 8.03 6.48 14.96
N PHE A 246 6.86 7.14 14.97
CA PHE A 246 6.61 8.33 14.16
C PHE A 246 7.50 9.54 14.51
N PRO A 247 7.83 9.85 15.79
CA PRO A 247 8.70 11.00 16.09
C PRO A 247 10.06 10.92 15.39
N ALA A 248 10.69 9.74 15.36
CA ALA A 248 11.95 9.54 14.65
C ALA A 248 11.77 9.69 13.12
N GLN A 249 10.65 9.19 12.58
CA GLN A 249 10.33 9.32 11.16
C GLN A 249 10.12 10.79 10.75
N GLN A 250 9.42 11.57 11.57
CA GLN A 250 9.20 13.00 11.35
C GLN A 250 10.51 13.79 11.39
N GLU A 251 11.42 13.46 12.31
CA GLU A 251 12.75 14.07 12.38
C GLU A 251 13.61 13.74 11.15
N GLN A 252 13.55 12.49 10.66
CA GLN A 252 14.29 12.03 9.49
C GLN A 252 13.74 12.60 8.17
N ASN A 253 12.43 12.85 8.08
CA ASN A 253 11.80 13.40 6.89
C ASN A 253 10.84 14.56 7.20
N PRO A 254 11.37 15.75 7.59
CA PRO A 254 10.54 16.89 7.91
C PRO A 254 9.68 17.31 6.71
N GLY A 255 8.39 17.48 6.96
CA GLY A 255 7.39 17.86 5.95
C GLY A 255 6.82 16.70 5.13
N PHE A 256 7.21 15.44 5.39
CA PHE A 256 6.66 14.29 4.68
C PHE A 256 5.15 14.11 4.90
N GLU A 257 4.63 14.43 6.09
CA GLU A 257 3.19 14.33 6.41
C GLU A 257 2.32 15.25 5.53
N ALA A 258 2.88 16.34 5.01
CA ALA A 258 2.21 17.20 4.05
C ALA A 258 1.98 16.50 2.69
N ILE A 259 2.83 15.52 2.36
CA ILE A 259 2.80 14.76 1.11
C ILE A 259 2.00 13.47 1.28
N HIS A 260 2.27 12.76 2.39
CA HIS A 260 1.67 11.48 2.74
C HIS A 260 1.38 11.46 4.26
N PRO A 261 0.13 11.66 4.69
CA PRO A 261 -0.24 11.55 6.10
C PRO A 261 0.15 10.20 6.67
N THR A 262 0.66 10.20 7.90
CA THR A 262 1.12 8.99 8.59
C THR A 262 0.55 8.94 10.00
N GLY A 263 0.16 7.75 10.45
CA GLY A 263 -0.32 7.54 11.81
C GLY A 263 -0.65 6.08 12.07
N PRO A 264 -0.62 5.63 13.33
CA PRO A 264 -0.74 4.21 13.66
C PRO A 264 -2.09 3.63 13.23
N GLU A 265 -3.17 4.41 13.35
CA GLU A 265 -4.54 3.99 13.02
C GLU A 265 -5.01 4.48 11.65
N LEU A 266 -4.14 5.11 10.86
CA LEU A 266 -4.46 5.44 9.47
C LEU A 266 -4.48 4.17 8.61
N THR A 267 -5.30 4.17 7.57
CA THR A 267 -5.36 3.09 6.59
C THR A 267 -4.00 2.91 5.92
N GLN A 268 -3.69 1.66 5.54
CA GLN A 268 -2.39 1.32 4.97
C GLN A 268 -2.56 0.58 3.63
N GLU A 269 -1.61 0.84 2.73
CA GLU A 269 -1.56 0.22 1.41
C GLU A 269 -1.14 -1.24 1.44
N CYS A 270 -1.72 -2.06 0.57
CA CYS A 270 -1.32 -3.46 0.41
C CYS A 270 0.14 -3.63 -0.01
N VAL A 271 0.75 -2.60 -0.63
CA VAL A 271 2.14 -2.66 -1.12
C VAL A 271 3.16 -2.89 0.00
N VAL A 272 2.84 -2.47 1.24
CA VAL A 272 3.70 -2.77 2.40
C VAL A 272 3.58 -4.25 2.79
N MET A 273 2.40 -4.83 2.67
CA MET A 273 2.16 -6.24 2.96
C MET A 273 2.78 -7.14 1.88
N MET A 274 2.78 -6.71 0.62
CA MET A 274 3.46 -7.40 -0.49
C MET A 274 4.98 -7.52 -0.27
N GLY A 275 5.59 -6.62 0.51
CA GLY A 275 7.00 -6.72 0.91
C GLY A 275 7.33 -8.00 1.69
N GLU A 276 6.34 -8.63 2.31
CA GLU A 276 6.49 -9.91 3.03
C GLU A 276 6.49 -11.13 2.09
N ALA A 277 6.30 -10.92 0.79
CA ALA A 277 6.64 -11.87 -0.27
C ALA A 277 7.98 -11.54 -0.96
N MET A 278 8.66 -10.46 -0.53
CA MET A 278 9.87 -9.91 -1.15
C MET A 278 9.73 -9.61 -2.65
N CYS A 279 8.50 -9.31 -3.09
CA CYS A 279 8.17 -8.91 -4.45
C CYS A 279 7.23 -7.72 -4.39
N THR A 280 7.77 -6.51 -4.58
CA THR A 280 7.02 -5.26 -4.43
C THR A 280 7.76 -4.07 -5.06
N PRO A 281 7.05 -3.16 -5.77
CA PRO A 281 7.65 -1.90 -6.24
C PRO A 281 7.95 -0.91 -5.09
N LEU A 282 7.50 -1.19 -3.86
CA LEU A 282 7.78 -0.34 -2.69
C LEU A 282 9.28 -0.21 -2.44
N PHE A 283 10.04 -1.28 -2.64
CA PHE A 283 11.48 -1.27 -2.38
C PHE A 283 12.20 -0.32 -3.32
N HIS A 284 11.82 -0.29 -4.60
CA HIS A 284 12.35 0.68 -5.53
C HIS A 284 11.88 2.11 -5.22
N ASN A 285 10.69 2.29 -4.66
CA ASN A 285 10.27 3.62 -4.20
C ASN A 285 11.12 4.14 -3.03
N GLN A 286 11.57 3.25 -2.15
CA GLN A 286 12.35 3.61 -0.97
C GLN A 286 13.85 3.68 -1.23
N PHE A 287 14.36 2.85 -2.13
CA PHE A 287 15.78 2.71 -2.44
C PHE A 287 15.99 2.66 -3.94
N ARG A 288 17.13 3.13 -4.44
CA ARG A 288 17.47 3.03 -5.86
C ARG A 288 17.92 1.59 -6.20
N VAL A 289 16.98 0.67 -6.36
CA VAL A 289 17.22 -0.76 -6.67
C VAL A 289 16.69 -1.21 -8.04
N PRO A 290 17.15 -0.61 -9.17
CA PRO A 290 16.59 -0.86 -10.49
C PRO A 290 16.79 -2.31 -10.97
N THR A 291 17.89 -2.97 -10.60
CA THR A 291 18.08 -4.39 -10.95
C THR A 291 17.00 -5.28 -10.31
N PHE A 292 16.61 -4.99 -9.07
CA PHE A 292 15.50 -5.68 -8.42
C PHE A 292 14.15 -5.32 -9.04
N GLU A 293 13.92 -4.04 -9.33
CA GLU A 293 12.67 -3.59 -9.96
C GLU A 293 12.46 -4.16 -11.37
N ASP A 294 13.54 -4.30 -12.15
CA ASP A 294 13.48 -4.96 -13.46
C ASP A 294 13.01 -6.42 -13.35
N TRP A 295 13.48 -7.13 -12.32
CA TRP A 295 12.99 -8.48 -12.02
C TRP A 295 11.51 -8.46 -11.61
N VAL A 296 11.08 -7.52 -10.76
CA VAL A 296 9.66 -7.35 -10.37
C VAL A 296 8.77 -7.10 -11.60
N ASP A 297 9.26 -6.31 -12.55
CA ASP A 297 8.51 -5.91 -13.75
C ASP A 297 8.41 -7.00 -14.82
N LEU A 298 9.43 -7.85 -14.94
CA LEU A 298 9.61 -8.71 -16.12
C LEU A 298 9.55 -10.20 -15.81
N ASP A 299 9.97 -10.61 -14.61
CA ASP A 299 10.26 -12.01 -14.29
C ASP A 299 9.52 -12.54 -13.06
N ALA A 300 9.08 -11.66 -12.15
CA ALA A 300 8.46 -12.07 -10.90
C ALA A 300 7.11 -12.76 -11.09
N ASP A 301 6.90 -13.86 -10.37
CA ASP A 301 5.61 -14.55 -10.30
C ASP A 301 4.72 -13.94 -9.21
N TRP A 302 3.74 -13.15 -9.64
CA TRP A 302 2.80 -12.47 -8.76
C TRP A 302 1.73 -13.40 -8.17
N SER A 303 1.62 -14.66 -8.61
CA SER A 303 0.65 -15.62 -8.04
C SER A 303 0.92 -15.88 -6.55
N HIS A 304 2.19 -16.01 -6.17
CA HIS A 304 2.60 -16.20 -4.77
C HIS A 304 2.36 -14.96 -3.92
N VAL A 305 2.56 -13.76 -4.50
CA VAL A 305 2.28 -12.49 -3.81
C VAL A 305 0.82 -12.43 -3.39
N TYR A 306 -0.10 -12.79 -4.28
CA TYR A 306 -1.53 -12.78 -3.97
C TYR A 306 -1.98 -13.96 -3.10
N ALA A 307 -1.36 -15.14 -3.23
CA ALA A 307 -1.59 -16.24 -2.31
C ALA A 307 -1.24 -15.85 -0.86
N PHE A 308 -0.09 -15.21 -0.67
CA PHE A 308 0.33 -14.72 0.65
C PHE A 308 -0.52 -13.53 1.12
N HIS A 309 -0.87 -12.60 0.22
CA HIS A 309 -1.80 -11.52 0.52
C HIS A 309 -3.16 -12.03 1.03
N HIS A 310 -3.71 -13.08 0.40
CA HIS A 310 -4.92 -13.73 0.89
C HIS A 310 -4.75 -14.28 2.31
N MET A 311 -3.62 -14.93 2.61
CA MET A 311 -3.32 -15.41 3.97
C MET A 311 -3.23 -14.25 4.98
N GLN A 312 -2.65 -13.11 4.60
CA GLN A 312 -2.56 -11.93 5.46
C GLN A 312 -3.95 -11.35 5.76
N LEU A 313 -4.84 -11.24 4.76
CA LEU A 313 -6.21 -10.77 4.99
C LEU A 313 -7.00 -11.72 5.91
N GLN A 314 -6.87 -13.03 5.68
CA GLN A 314 -7.47 -14.03 6.56
C GLN A 314 -6.97 -13.88 8.01
N HIS A 315 -5.67 -13.65 8.19
CA HIS A 315 -5.06 -13.42 9.50
C HIS A 315 -5.65 -12.19 10.20
N LEU A 316 -5.67 -11.04 9.51
CA LEU A 316 -6.20 -9.79 10.06
C LEU A 316 -7.73 -9.86 10.31
N GLN A 317 -8.46 -10.70 9.58
CA GLN A 317 -9.89 -10.91 9.76
C GLN A 317 -10.21 -11.83 10.95
N SER A 318 -9.35 -12.82 11.23
CA SER A 318 -9.65 -13.95 12.13
C SER A 318 -10.08 -13.60 13.56
N GLY A 319 -9.57 -12.49 14.13
CA GLY A 319 -9.95 -12.04 15.47
C GLY A 319 -10.73 -10.72 15.48
N TYR A 320 -10.85 -10.04 14.34
CA TYR A 320 -11.65 -8.84 14.20
C TYR A 320 -12.24 -8.77 12.80
N GLU A 321 -13.38 -9.44 12.62
CA GLU A 321 -14.10 -9.47 11.36
C GLU A 321 -14.74 -8.10 11.03
N GLY A 322 -14.70 -7.73 9.76
CA GLY A 322 -15.58 -6.74 9.14
C GLY A 322 -16.29 -7.38 7.94
N ASP A 323 -17.36 -6.77 7.44
CA ASP A 323 -18.19 -7.39 6.40
C ASP A 323 -17.49 -7.39 5.03
N ARG A 324 -16.66 -6.37 4.76
CA ARG A 324 -15.98 -6.20 3.47
C ARG A 324 -14.61 -5.58 3.62
N TRP A 325 -13.61 -6.15 2.97
CA TRP A 325 -12.29 -5.53 2.86
C TRP A 325 -12.31 -4.35 1.88
N VAL A 326 -11.68 -3.24 2.25
CA VAL A 326 -11.34 -2.11 1.37
C VAL A 326 -9.82 -1.97 1.39
N LEU A 327 -9.24 -2.21 0.23
CA LEU A 327 -7.82 -2.41 0.00
C LEU A 327 -7.35 -1.40 -1.05
N LYS A 328 -6.10 -0.97 -0.97
CA LYS A 328 -5.58 0.04 -1.88
C LYS A 328 -4.11 -0.15 -2.14
N THR A 329 -3.72 -0.11 -3.41
CA THR A 329 -2.40 0.31 -3.86
C THR A 329 -2.35 0.36 -5.38
N GLY A 330 -1.52 1.24 -5.94
CA GLY A 330 -1.19 1.22 -7.37
C GLY A 330 -0.42 -0.05 -7.77
N ALA A 331 0.29 -0.68 -6.82
CA ALA A 331 1.06 -1.90 -7.08
C ALA A 331 0.20 -3.10 -7.52
N HIS A 332 -1.11 -3.05 -7.28
CA HIS A 332 -2.03 -4.08 -7.76
C HIS A 332 -2.02 -4.22 -9.29
N LEU A 333 -1.64 -3.17 -10.04
CA LEU A 333 -1.56 -3.18 -11.50
C LEU A 333 -0.44 -4.07 -12.06
N TRP A 334 0.60 -4.39 -11.27
CA TRP A 334 1.68 -5.30 -11.69
C TRP A 334 1.21 -6.75 -11.82
N GLY A 335 0.30 -7.17 -10.96
CA GLY A 335 -0.21 -8.55 -10.94
C GLY A 335 -1.73 -8.61 -10.93
N LEU A 336 -2.39 -7.73 -11.70
CA LEU A 336 -3.86 -7.61 -11.67
C LEU A 336 -4.55 -8.92 -12.06
N GLU A 337 -4.00 -9.67 -13.01
CA GLU A 337 -4.46 -11.01 -13.39
C GLU A 337 -4.44 -11.98 -12.20
N HIS A 338 -3.41 -11.92 -11.36
CA HIS A 338 -3.26 -12.78 -10.18
C HIS A 338 -4.15 -12.32 -9.03
N LEU A 339 -4.40 -11.01 -8.92
CA LEU A 339 -5.42 -10.46 -8.03
C LEU A 339 -6.78 -11.06 -8.38
N LEU A 340 -7.18 -10.97 -9.64
CA LEU A 340 -8.49 -11.46 -10.09
C LEU A 340 -8.59 -12.99 -10.03
N ALA A 341 -7.49 -13.72 -10.25
CA ALA A 341 -7.44 -15.16 -10.04
C ALA A 341 -7.68 -15.54 -8.57
N THR A 342 -7.14 -14.74 -7.64
CA THR A 342 -7.27 -14.99 -6.20
C THR A 342 -8.61 -14.50 -5.65
N TYR A 343 -9.14 -13.40 -6.21
CA TYR A 343 -10.39 -12.75 -5.83
C TYR A 343 -11.26 -12.56 -7.08
N PRO A 344 -11.89 -13.63 -7.61
CA PRO A 344 -12.68 -13.55 -8.84
C PRO A 344 -13.91 -12.64 -8.70
N ASP A 345 -14.38 -12.42 -7.47
CA ASP A 345 -15.48 -11.53 -7.10
C ASP A 345 -15.01 -10.13 -6.67
N ALA A 346 -13.77 -9.73 -6.99
CA ALA A 346 -13.24 -8.43 -6.62
C ALA A 346 -14.09 -7.25 -7.14
N ARG A 347 -14.12 -6.18 -6.34
CA ARG A 347 -14.77 -4.91 -6.64
C ARG A 347 -13.70 -3.85 -6.86
N ILE A 348 -13.40 -3.53 -8.10
CA ILE A 348 -12.28 -2.68 -8.47
C ILE A 348 -12.75 -1.24 -8.68
N VAL A 349 -12.18 -0.30 -7.94
CA VAL A 349 -12.23 1.13 -8.27
C VAL A 349 -10.91 1.50 -8.94
N PHE A 350 -10.95 1.79 -10.24
CA PHE A 350 -9.79 2.23 -11.00
C PHE A 350 -9.79 3.75 -11.08
N THR A 351 -8.78 4.40 -10.50
CA THR A 351 -8.71 5.85 -10.40
C THR A 351 -7.83 6.46 -11.51
N HIS A 352 -8.31 7.56 -12.10
CA HIS A 352 -7.69 8.18 -13.27
C HIS A 352 -7.47 9.68 -13.11
N ARG A 353 -6.38 10.18 -13.70
CA ARG A 353 -5.94 11.58 -13.67
C ARG A 353 -4.99 11.87 -14.84
N ASP A 354 -4.76 13.13 -15.19
CA ASP A 354 -3.71 13.51 -16.16
C ASP A 354 -2.37 12.83 -15.77
N PRO A 355 -1.79 12.01 -16.67
CA PRO A 355 -0.53 11.32 -16.39
C PRO A 355 0.61 12.30 -16.12
N VAL A 356 0.64 13.49 -16.71
CA VAL A 356 1.68 14.49 -16.43
C VAL A 356 1.69 14.86 -14.94
N LYS A 357 0.51 15.19 -14.38
CA LYS A 357 0.40 15.52 -12.94
C LYS A 357 0.81 14.34 -12.05
N SER A 358 0.39 13.15 -12.43
CA SER A 358 0.64 11.92 -11.66
C SER A 358 2.13 11.57 -11.66
N MET A 359 2.78 11.61 -12.82
CA MET A 359 4.21 11.30 -12.98
C MET A 359 5.08 12.33 -12.28
N THR A 360 4.82 13.64 -12.44
CA THR A 360 5.60 14.67 -11.75
C THR A 360 5.50 14.53 -10.24
N SER A 361 4.30 14.29 -9.70
CA SER A 361 4.17 14.11 -8.26
C SER A 361 4.83 12.84 -7.76
N TYR A 362 4.82 11.77 -8.55
CA TYR A 362 5.45 10.52 -8.15
C TYR A 362 6.97 10.66 -8.13
N ALA A 363 7.55 11.30 -9.15
CA ALA A 363 8.97 11.64 -9.18
C ALA A 363 9.38 12.50 -7.97
N SER A 364 8.55 13.48 -7.61
CA SER A 364 8.74 14.32 -6.40
C SER A 364 8.75 13.50 -5.11
N LEU A 365 7.72 12.66 -4.91
CA LEU A 365 7.60 11.79 -3.75
C LEU A 365 8.81 10.85 -3.64
N THR A 366 9.12 10.11 -4.70
CA THR A 366 10.20 9.11 -4.71
C THR A 366 11.57 9.77 -4.49
N THR A 367 11.80 10.94 -5.09
CA THR A 367 13.03 11.72 -4.84
C THR A 367 13.16 12.05 -3.35
N LYS A 368 12.08 12.56 -2.74
CA LYS A 368 12.07 12.94 -1.32
C LYS A 368 12.29 11.74 -0.39
N VAL A 369 11.66 10.60 -0.69
CA VAL A 369 11.81 9.37 0.10
C VAL A 369 13.24 8.83 0.01
N ARG A 370 13.79 8.72 -1.21
CA ARG A 370 15.16 8.21 -1.41
C ARG A 370 16.22 9.11 -0.77
N ALA A 371 15.99 10.42 -0.71
CA ALA A 371 16.92 11.39 -0.12
C ALA A 371 17.17 11.20 1.38
N VAL A 372 16.32 10.43 2.07
CA VAL A 372 16.57 10.05 3.48
C VAL A 372 17.72 9.04 3.57
N GLY A 373 17.77 8.07 2.64
CA GLY A 373 18.72 6.96 2.66
C GLY A 373 19.91 7.12 1.71
N SER A 374 19.96 8.20 0.93
CA SER A 374 21.03 8.44 -0.04
C SER A 374 21.34 9.92 -0.20
N ASP A 375 22.63 10.24 -0.29
CA ASP A 375 23.11 11.59 -0.61
C ASP A 375 23.16 11.85 -2.12
N GLN A 376 22.78 10.86 -2.95
CA GLN A 376 22.92 10.89 -4.41
C GLN A 376 21.61 10.47 -5.09
N VAL A 377 20.62 11.38 -5.07
CA VAL A 377 19.34 11.20 -5.74
C VAL A 377 19.23 12.18 -6.90
N ASP A 378 19.10 11.65 -8.12
CA ASP A 378 18.85 12.45 -9.32
C ASP A 378 17.35 12.43 -9.66
N PRO A 379 16.64 13.57 -9.56
CA PRO A 379 15.21 13.65 -9.87
C PRO A 379 14.88 13.29 -11.33
N ALA A 380 15.78 13.58 -12.28
CA ALA A 380 15.60 13.25 -13.69
C ALA A 380 15.72 11.74 -13.92
N GLU A 381 16.68 11.10 -13.24
CA GLU A 381 16.83 9.65 -13.24
C GLU A 381 15.57 8.96 -12.66
N VAL A 382 15.05 9.46 -11.54
CA VAL A 382 13.82 8.94 -10.92
C VAL A 382 12.64 8.99 -11.89
N ALA A 383 12.45 10.12 -12.58
CA ALA A 383 11.36 10.27 -13.54
C ALA A 383 11.55 9.35 -14.75
N ALA A 384 12.75 9.33 -15.34
CA ALA A 384 13.06 8.51 -16.52
C ALA A 384 12.89 7.01 -16.26
N ASP A 385 13.12 6.55 -15.03
CA ASP A 385 12.91 5.16 -14.64
C ASP A 385 11.43 4.83 -14.41
N TRP A 386 10.71 5.65 -13.64
CA TRP A 386 9.33 5.31 -13.22
C TRP A 386 8.26 5.54 -14.28
N ILE A 387 8.41 6.55 -15.15
CA ILE A 387 7.43 6.88 -16.19
C ILE A 387 7.09 5.66 -17.08
N PRO A 388 8.07 4.97 -17.71
CA PRO A 388 7.77 3.82 -18.56
C PRO A 388 7.20 2.63 -17.79
N ARG A 389 7.61 2.42 -16.52
CA ARG A 389 7.05 1.34 -15.67
C ARG A 389 5.58 1.59 -15.36
N LEU A 390 5.25 2.81 -14.94
CA LEU A 390 3.86 3.19 -14.64
C LEU A 390 2.97 3.18 -15.89
N GLN A 391 3.49 3.58 -17.04
CA GLN A 391 2.79 3.42 -18.32
C GLN A 391 2.45 1.94 -18.57
N ARG A 392 3.44 1.04 -18.46
CA ARG A 392 3.27 -0.39 -18.72
C ARG A 392 2.17 -1.01 -17.87
N VAL A 393 2.16 -0.73 -16.56
CA VAL A 393 1.17 -1.34 -15.66
C VAL A 393 -0.24 -0.79 -15.85
N LEU A 394 -0.40 0.45 -16.32
CA LEU A 394 -1.71 1.00 -16.70
C LEU A 394 -2.25 0.33 -17.97
N ILE A 395 -1.40 0.17 -18.99
CA ILE A 395 -1.77 -0.54 -20.21
C ILE A 395 -2.08 -2.01 -19.88
N ASN A 396 -1.33 -2.63 -18.96
CA ASN A 396 -1.66 -3.95 -18.44
C ASN A 396 -3.06 -3.99 -17.80
N GLY A 397 -3.40 -2.99 -16.97
CA GLY A 397 -4.71 -2.86 -16.36
C GLY A 397 -5.85 -2.77 -17.39
N ILE A 398 -5.68 -2.00 -18.47
CA ILE A 398 -6.62 -1.93 -19.58
C ILE A 398 -6.77 -3.31 -20.25
N ARG A 399 -5.65 -3.96 -20.57
CA ARG A 399 -5.61 -5.26 -21.23
C ARG A 399 -6.35 -6.33 -20.42
N VAL A 400 -5.98 -6.53 -19.16
CA VAL A 400 -6.56 -7.56 -18.28
C VAL A 400 -8.07 -7.37 -18.13
N ARG A 401 -8.53 -6.11 -17.97
CA ARG A 401 -9.97 -5.80 -17.93
C ARG A 401 -10.69 -6.14 -19.23
N ALA A 402 -10.05 -5.91 -20.38
CA ALA A 402 -10.63 -6.14 -21.70
C ALA A 402 -10.74 -7.63 -22.07
N GLU A 403 -9.90 -8.49 -21.50
CA GLU A 403 -9.90 -9.95 -21.74
C GLU A 403 -11.15 -10.65 -21.16
N ARG A 404 -11.80 -10.05 -20.15
CA ARG A 404 -13.05 -10.53 -19.53
C ARG A 404 -12.96 -11.97 -18.98
N GLU A 405 -11.76 -12.43 -18.58
CA GLU A 405 -11.57 -13.77 -17.99
C GLU A 405 -12.27 -13.93 -16.63
N TYR A 406 -12.52 -12.82 -15.92
CA TYR A 406 -13.12 -12.78 -14.59
C TYR A 406 -14.45 -12.01 -14.61
N PRO A 407 -15.55 -12.63 -15.05
CA PRO A 407 -16.84 -11.95 -15.25
C PRO A 407 -17.55 -11.55 -13.95
N GLU A 408 -17.17 -12.12 -12.81
CA GLU A 408 -17.72 -11.75 -11.49
C GLU A 408 -17.08 -10.50 -10.89
N ALA A 409 -15.92 -10.10 -11.42
CA ALA A 409 -15.23 -8.89 -11.01
C ALA A 409 -15.91 -7.67 -11.63
N VAL A 410 -16.11 -6.63 -10.81
CA VAL A 410 -16.77 -5.39 -11.23
C VAL A 410 -15.75 -4.27 -11.21
N PHE A 411 -15.64 -3.53 -12.30
CA PHE A 411 -14.74 -2.38 -12.44
C PHE A 411 -15.55 -1.09 -12.54
N HIS A 412 -15.24 -0.12 -11.69
CA HIS A 412 -15.74 1.24 -11.76
C HIS A 412 -14.58 2.22 -11.93
N ASP A 413 -14.67 3.08 -12.94
CA ASP A 413 -13.66 4.08 -13.26
C ASP A 413 -13.98 5.39 -12.54
N MET A 414 -13.06 5.89 -11.72
CA MET A 414 -13.19 7.14 -10.97
C MET A 414 -12.26 8.20 -11.55
N LEU A 415 -12.83 9.26 -12.11
CA LEU A 415 -12.05 10.39 -12.60
C LEU A 415 -11.75 11.36 -11.45
N PHE A 416 -10.47 11.69 -11.24
CA PHE A 416 -10.03 12.56 -10.16
C PHE A 416 -10.73 13.93 -10.18
N ARG A 417 -10.97 14.50 -11.37
CA ARG A 417 -11.65 15.79 -11.55
C ARG A 417 -13.08 15.81 -10.98
N ASP A 418 -13.81 14.71 -11.11
CA ASP A 418 -15.19 14.60 -10.65
C ASP A 418 -15.17 14.40 -9.13
N PHE A 419 -14.24 13.57 -8.66
CA PHE A 419 -14.04 13.29 -7.24
C PHE A 419 -13.65 14.52 -6.42
N ILE A 420 -12.79 15.42 -6.93
CA ILE A 420 -12.48 16.67 -6.23
C ILE A 420 -13.63 17.69 -6.24
N THR A 421 -14.59 17.54 -7.17
CA THR A 421 -15.75 18.44 -7.28
C THR A 421 -16.81 18.06 -6.25
N ASP A 422 -17.12 16.77 -6.14
CA ASP A 422 -18.04 16.24 -5.13
C ASP A 422 -17.64 14.81 -4.71
N GLN A 423 -16.91 14.72 -3.60
CA GLN A 423 -16.39 13.45 -3.10
C GLN A 423 -17.51 12.48 -2.71
N PHE A 424 -18.58 12.98 -2.09
CA PHE A 424 -19.63 12.10 -1.59
C PHE A 424 -20.51 11.59 -2.73
N ALA A 425 -20.86 12.44 -3.69
CA ALA A 425 -21.61 12.01 -4.87
C ALA A 425 -20.86 10.92 -5.67
N VAL A 426 -19.53 11.01 -5.77
CA VAL A 426 -18.71 9.96 -6.41
C VAL A 426 -18.69 8.68 -5.57
N VAL A 427 -18.65 8.79 -4.24
CA VAL A 427 -18.76 7.61 -3.36
C VAL A 427 -20.12 6.91 -3.52
N GLU A 428 -21.22 7.66 -3.66
CA GLU A 428 -22.54 7.07 -3.96
C GLU A 428 -22.52 6.30 -5.30
N GLN A 429 -21.91 6.86 -6.34
CA GLN A 429 -21.75 6.19 -7.64
C GLN A 429 -20.90 4.91 -7.54
N ILE A 430 -19.84 4.94 -6.74
CA ILE A 430 -19.00 3.76 -6.48
C ILE A 430 -19.82 2.67 -5.80
N TYR A 431 -20.60 2.99 -4.76
CA TYR A 431 -21.42 2.01 -4.05
C TYR A 431 -22.45 1.36 -4.97
N ASP A 432 -23.17 2.16 -5.75
CA ASP A 432 -24.15 1.66 -6.73
C ASP A 432 -23.49 0.75 -7.79
N ALA A 433 -22.39 1.21 -8.38
CA ALA A 433 -21.69 0.47 -9.42
C ALA A 433 -21.11 -0.87 -8.93
N LEU A 434 -20.68 -0.94 -7.67
CA LEU A 434 -20.09 -2.15 -7.07
C LEU A 434 -21.12 -3.10 -6.44
N ASP A 435 -22.42 -2.76 -6.52
CA ASP A 435 -23.52 -3.49 -5.88
C ASP A 435 -23.32 -3.60 -4.36
N ILE A 436 -23.04 -2.46 -3.72
CA ILE A 436 -22.83 -2.32 -2.28
C ILE A 436 -23.95 -1.46 -1.70
N GLU A 437 -24.69 -2.02 -0.73
CA GLU A 437 -25.67 -1.25 0.04
C GLU A 437 -24.96 -0.22 0.92
N MET A 438 -25.31 1.06 0.74
CA MET A 438 -24.88 2.15 1.62
C MET A 438 -25.92 2.32 2.73
N SER A 439 -25.53 2.00 3.97
CA SER A 439 -26.38 2.26 5.13
C SER A 439 -26.38 3.75 5.49
N ASP A 440 -27.45 4.22 6.16
CA ASP A 440 -27.52 5.60 6.68
C ASP A 440 -26.35 5.92 7.63
N GLU A 441 -25.91 4.94 8.43
CA GLU A 441 -24.77 5.08 9.33
C GLU A 441 -23.46 5.23 8.56
N GLY A 442 -23.23 4.39 7.54
CA GLY A 442 -22.06 4.47 6.68
C GLY A 442 -22.01 5.78 5.90
N ALA A 443 -23.13 6.21 5.32
CA ALA A 443 -23.26 7.50 4.64
C ALA A 443 -22.89 8.66 5.57
N ALA A 444 -23.48 8.71 6.78
CA ALA A 444 -23.21 9.77 7.74
C ALA A 444 -21.74 9.79 8.21
N ALA A 445 -21.13 8.62 8.44
CA ALA A 445 -19.73 8.53 8.85
C ALA A 445 -18.76 9.03 7.76
N MET A 446 -19.02 8.67 6.50
CA MET A 446 -18.25 9.13 5.34
C MET A 446 -18.39 10.64 5.13
N GLN A 447 -19.61 11.17 5.18
CA GLN A 447 -19.87 12.61 5.08
C GLN A 447 -19.19 13.40 6.20
N ALA A 448 -19.28 12.91 7.44
CA ALA A 448 -18.63 13.56 8.59
C ALA A 448 -17.10 13.61 8.42
N PHE A 449 -16.50 12.55 7.89
CA PHE A 449 -15.07 12.54 7.60
C PHE A 449 -14.68 13.50 6.48
N ILE A 450 -15.45 13.55 5.38
CA ILE A 450 -15.23 14.52 4.29
C ILE A 450 -15.30 15.96 4.84
N ALA A 451 -16.32 16.28 5.63
CA ALA A 451 -16.48 17.61 6.23
C ALA A 451 -15.34 17.99 7.19
N ALA A 452 -14.76 17.02 7.89
CA ALA A 452 -13.64 17.22 8.81
C ALA A 452 -12.27 17.34 8.12
N ASN A 453 -12.17 17.00 6.83
CA ASN A 453 -10.91 16.96 6.09
C ASN A 453 -11.00 17.79 4.79
N PRO A 454 -11.23 19.11 4.87
CA PRO A 454 -11.32 19.95 3.68
C PRO A 454 -9.99 19.92 2.87
N PRO A 455 -10.06 20.16 1.55
CA PRO A 455 -8.86 20.21 0.71
C PRO A 455 -7.82 21.22 1.25
N GLY A 456 -6.54 20.84 1.23
CA GLY A 456 -5.42 21.72 1.60
C GLY A 456 -5.05 21.78 3.09
N VAL A 457 -5.70 21.00 3.95
CA VAL A 457 -5.40 20.94 5.41
C VAL A 457 -3.94 20.58 5.71
N HIS A 458 -3.28 19.82 4.84
CA HIS A 458 -1.89 19.38 5.01
C HIS A 458 -0.86 20.26 4.27
N GLY A 459 -1.27 21.40 3.70
CA GLY A 459 -0.39 22.30 2.93
C GLY A 459 -0.28 21.93 1.44
N VAL A 460 0.33 22.83 0.66
CA VAL A 460 0.55 22.64 -0.78
C VAL A 460 2.04 22.43 -1.02
N HIS A 461 2.43 21.20 -1.38
CA HIS A 461 3.77 20.95 -1.90
C HIS A 461 3.77 21.30 -3.40
N SER A 462 4.49 22.35 -3.77
CA SER A 462 4.65 22.76 -5.17
C SER A 462 5.84 22.04 -5.80
N TYR A 463 5.61 21.47 -6.98
CA TYR A 463 6.63 20.91 -7.86
C TYR A 463 6.25 21.23 -9.30
N THR A 464 7.25 21.29 -10.19
CA THR A 464 7.01 21.48 -11.63
C THR A 464 7.62 20.35 -12.45
N PRO A 465 7.09 20.01 -13.63
CA PRO A 465 7.67 18.97 -14.49
C PRO A 465 9.16 19.21 -14.79
N GLU A 466 9.56 20.47 -14.96
CA GLU A 466 10.92 20.86 -15.32
C GLU A 466 11.95 20.51 -14.24
N GLU A 467 11.58 20.55 -12.95
CA GLU A 467 12.44 20.15 -11.83
C GLU A 467 12.86 18.67 -11.91
N TYR A 468 12.08 17.85 -12.61
CA TYR A 468 12.31 16.41 -12.78
C TYR A 468 12.67 16.05 -14.23
N SER A 469 13.00 17.05 -15.06
CA SER A 469 13.26 16.86 -16.50
C SER A 469 12.13 16.15 -17.26
N ILE A 470 10.88 16.36 -16.82
CA ILE A 470 9.70 15.79 -17.46
C ILE A 470 9.21 16.76 -18.55
N ASP A 471 9.15 16.29 -19.79
CA ASP A 471 8.46 16.98 -20.88
C ASP A 471 6.98 16.54 -20.92
N PRO A 472 6.03 17.44 -20.61
CA PRO A 472 4.60 17.13 -20.67
C PRO A 472 4.10 16.62 -22.02
N ALA A 473 4.69 17.09 -23.13
CA ALA A 473 4.30 16.64 -24.47
C ALA A 473 4.77 15.21 -24.73
N GLN A 474 5.98 14.87 -24.30
CA GLN A 474 6.50 13.51 -24.38
C GLN A 474 5.65 12.55 -23.55
N VAL A 475 5.39 12.87 -22.27
CA VAL A 475 4.56 12.03 -21.40
C VAL A 475 3.17 11.83 -21.99
N ARG A 476 2.51 12.88 -22.49
CA ARG A 476 1.20 12.72 -23.15
C ARG A 476 1.25 11.86 -24.41
N SER A 477 2.34 11.92 -25.16
CA SER A 477 2.52 11.05 -26.33
C SER A 477 2.72 9.59 -25.93
N GLU A 478 3.51 9.31 -24.89
CA GLU A 478 3.73 7.96 -24.37
C GLU A 478 2.44 7.38 -23.77
N PHE A 479 1.67 8.19 -23.03
CA PHE A 479 0.42 7.77 -22.38
C PHE A 479 -0.82 7.93 -23.27
N ARG A 480 -0.65 8.11 -24.59
CA ARG A 480 -1.77 8.41 -25.50
C ARG A 480 -2.89 7.39 -25.43
N GLU A 481 -2.55 6.09 -25.46
CA GLU A 481 -3.54 5.01 -25.38
C GLU A 481 -4.37 5.10 -24.09
N TYR A 482 -3.72 5.35 -22.95
CA TYR A 482 -4.39 5.52 -21.67
C TYR A 482 -5.29 6.77 -21.64
N ILE A 483 -4.79 7.90 -22.16
CA ILE A 483 -5.53 9.16 -22.23
C ILE A 483 -6.79 9.02 -23.10
N GLU A 484 -6.65 8.42 -24.28
CA GLU A 484 -7.75 8.20 -25.22
C GLU A 484 -8.77 7.19 -24.67
N HIS A 485 -8.31 6.13 -23.99
CA HIS A 485 -9.19 5.12 -23.42
C HIS A 485 -10.12 5.68 -22.33
N PHE A 486 -9.62 6.57 -21.47
CA PHE A 486 -10.36 7.11 -20.33
C PHE A 486 -10.86 8.55 -20.53
N ASP A 487 -10.71 9.11 -21.73
CA ASP A 487 -11.10 10.50 -22.07
C ASP A 487 -10.55 11.54 -21.07
N LEU A 488 -9.23 11.51 -20.87
CA LEU A 488 -8.56 12.33 -19.86
C LEU A 488 -8.12 13.69 -20.44
N PRO A 489 -8.74 14.81 -20.01
CA PRO A 489 -8.30 16.13 -20.42
C PRO A 489 -6.98 16.50 -19.71
N PRO A 490 -6.14 17.32 -20.35
CA PRO A 490 -4.98 17.93 -19.71
C PRO A 490 -5.38 18.80 -18.50
N GLU A 491 -4.59 18.73 -17.42
CA GLU A 491 -4.72 19.55 -16.19
C GLU A 491 -3.65 20.65 -16.05
#